data_AF-A0A922JEX0-F1
#
_entry.id   AF-A0A922JEX0-F1
#
_cell.length_a   1.000
_cell.length_b   1.000
_cell.length_c   1.000
_cell.angle_alpha   90.00
_cell.angle_beta   90.00
_cell.angle_gamma   90.00
#
_symmetry.space_group_name_H-M   'P 1'
#
loop_
_entity.id
_entity.type
_entity.pdbx_description
1 polymer ?
#
loop_
_entity_poly.entity_id
_entity_poly.type
_entity_poly.pdbx_seq_one_letter_code
_entity_poly.pdbx_strand_id
1 'polypeptide(L)'
;MLCVLLKLTTQTQVPNSNFHPPVEVPGESKANLMSMSFPGLQLHIEDQHVVMDNGILQVNISNPEGMVTGIEYNGIDNLLEILNEESNRGYWDLVWNVAGSTGTKGIFDRMEGTSFKVIVENEEQVELSFTRLWDPSMEGKLVPLNIDKRCMLVQIDVVLLTFIGVGLFRFCFCFGRYIMLRGSSGFYSYAIYEHLEEWPAFNIDNTRIAFKLREDMFHYMAIADNRQRFMPLPEDRLPDRGQALAYPEAVLLVNPVEPDFKGEVDDKYQYACENKDNRVHGWISNNPSVGFWQITASDEFRSGGPLKQCLTSHVGPTTLAIFHSVHYSGEDLILKFGPNEPWKKVFGPVFIYLNSLTDGDDPLLLWEDAKQQMIYEVQTWPYSFPASEDFQSADQRGSVCGRLLIQDRYISEENVPGNCAYVGLALPGNVGSWQRECKGYQFWTRADEDGYFSINNIRTGDYNLYAWVPGVIGDYQYDAVITIDSGCEIDVGDVVYEPPRDGPTLWEIGIPDRSAAEFYVPDPDPKFINKLYVNHPDRFRQYGLWERYSQLYPDGDLVYTIGTCHYGKDWFFAQVTRLPFFFYPNIMRLI
;
A
#
# COMPACT_ATOMS: atom_id res chain seq x y z
N MET A 1 10.88 30.03 -18.83
CA MET A 1 10.86 30.35 -20.28
C MET A 1 12.29 30.56 -20.77
N LEU A 2 12.66 29.95 -21.90
CA LEU A 2 14.00 29.79 -22.51
C LEU A 2 14.90 28.66 -21.93
N CYS A 3 14.73 27.45 -22.46
CA CYS A 3 15.72 26.36 -22.40
C CYS A 3 16.67 26.45 -23.62
N VAL A 4 17.99 26.44 -23.36
CA VAL A 4 19.04 26.23 -24.36
C VAL A 4 19.44 24.76 -24.30
N LEU A 5 19.12 23.98 -25.34
CA LEU A 5 19.56 22.59 -25.48
C LEU A 5 20.73 22.49 -26.47
N LEU A 6 21.85 21.96 -25.97
CA LEU A 6 23.04 21.60 -26.74
C LEU A 6 22.77 20.38 -27.62
N LYS A 7 23.07 20.51 -28.92
CA LYS A 7 23.05 19.43 -29.93
C LYS A 7 24.33 18.60 -29.85
N LEU A 8 24.20 17.28 -29.74
CA LEU A 8 25.21 16.32 -30.19
C LEU A 8 24.62 15.50 -31.34
N THR A 9 25.25 15.60 -32.51
CA THR A 9 24.89 14.92 -33.76
C THR A 9 25.75 13.67 -33.95
N THR A 10 25.13 12.53 -34.26
CA THR A 10 25.76 11.48 -35.07
C THR A 10 24.70 10.83 -35.97
N GLN A 11 24.89 11.01 -37.29
CA GLN A 11 24.09 10.40 -38.36
C GLN A 11 24.62 8.99 -38.66
N THR A 12 23.72 8.04 -38.88
CA THR A 12 23.98 6.85 -39.70
C THR A 12 22.77 6.57 -40.59
N GLN A 13 23.02 6.51 -41.90
CA GLN A 13 22.06 6.27 -42.98
C GLN A 13 21.79 4.77 -43.17
N VAL A 14 20.56 4.39 -43.55
CA VAL A 14 20.21 3.11 -44.19
C VAL A 14 19.19 3.38 -45.33
N PRO A 15 19.24 2.66 -46.48
CA PRO A 15 18.68 3.13 -47.74
C PRO A 15 17.26 2.63 -48.09
N ASN A 16 16.63 3.39 -49.00
CA ASN A 16 15.31 3.21 -49.61
C ASN A 16 15.04 1.83 -50.24
N SER A 17 13.84 1.30 -50.05
CA SER A 17 13.19 0.35 -50.96
C SER A 17 11.74 0.75 -51.23
N ASN A 18 11.27 0.38 -52.43
CA ASN A 18 10.15 0.97 -53.16
C ASN A 18 8.76 0.55 -52.65
N PHE A 19 7.82 1.49 -52.57
CA PHE A 19 6.39 1.23 -52.39
C PHE A 19 5.62 1.42 -53.69
N HIS A 20 4.84 0.40 -54.07
CA HIS A 20 3.73 0.50 -55.03
C HIS A 20 2.41 0.78 -54.29
N PRO A 21 1.45 1.52 -54.88
CA PRO A 21 0.18 1.85 -54.22
C PRO A 21 -0.80 0.66 -54.24
N PRO A 22 -1.67 0.50 -53.22
CA PRO A 22 -2.68 -0.54 -53.22
C PRO A 22 -3.92 -0.13 -54.04
N VAL A 23 -4.50 -1.15 -54.65
CA VAL A 23 -5.70 -1.17 -55.50
C VAL A 23 -6.96 -1.03 -54.65
N GLU A 24 -7.90 -0.18 -55.08
CA GLU A 24 -9.25 -0.08 -54.51
C GLU A 24 -10.11 -1.30 -54.89
N VAL A 25 -10.82 -1.88 -53.91
CA VAL A 25 -11.95 -2.79 -54.14
C VAL A 25 -13.14 -2.29 -53.31
N PRO A 26 -14.37 -2.19 -53.86
CA PRO A 26 -15.49 -1.53 -53.20
C PRO A 26 -16.45 -2.50 -52.48
N GLY A 27 -16.84 -2.08 -51.27
CA GLY A 27 -18.20 -2.21 -50.73
C GLY A 27 -18.63 -3.55 -50.14
N GLU A 28 -18.70 -3.62 -48.81
CA GLU A 28 -19.69 -4.44 -48.10
C GLU A 28 -20.21 -3.72 -46.83
N SER A 29 -21.54 -3.65 -46.79
CA SER A 29 -22.49 -3.36 -45.69
C SER A 29 -22.05 -2.59 -44.44
N LYS A 30 -22.55 -1.35 -44.33
CA LYS A 30 -23.03 -0.77 -43.08
C LYS A 30 -24.22 -1.60 -42.56
N ALA A 31 -24.02 -2.44 -41.54
CA ALA A 31 -25.11 -3.01 -40.76
C ALA A 31 -24.65 -3.36 -39.34
N ASN A 32 -25.30 -2.72 -38.36
CA ASN A 32 -25.43 -3.13 -36.95
C ASN A 32 -24.15 -3.31 -36.12
N LEU A 33 -23.57 -2.19 -35.66
CA LEU A 33 -23.18 -2.15 -34.25
C LEU A 33 -24.48 -2.09 -33.45
N MET A 34 -24.97 -3.24 -32.98
CA MET A 34 -25.95 -3.24 -31.89
C MET A 34 -25.28 -2.52 -30.71
N SER A 35 -25.94 -1.50 -30.18
CA SER A 35 -25.64 -1.01 -28.84
C SER A 35 -25.83 -2.18 -27.89
N MET A 36 -24.73 -2.80 -27.44
CA MET A 36 -24.79 -3.66 -26.26
C MET A 36 -25.15 -2.75 -25.10
N SER A 37 -26.44 -2.71 -24.72
CA SER A 37 -26.83 -2.14 -23.43
C SER A 37 -26.38 -3.13 -22.38
N PHE A 38 -25.30 -2.82 -21.67
CA PHE A 38 -25.03 -3.48 -20.41
C PHE A 38 -26.21 -3.21 -19.47
N PRO A 39 -26.68 -4.20 -18.71
CA PRO A 39 -27.65 -3.93 -17.66
C PRO A 39 -27.06 -2.90 -16.68
N GLY A 40 -27.88 -1.96 -16.21
CA GLY A 40 -27.50 -1.10 -15.07
C GLY A 40 -27.24 -1.96 -13.83
N LEU A 41 -26.61 -1.40 -12.81
CA LEU A 41 -26.35 -2.14 -11.57
C LEU A 41 -27.63 -2.78 -11.03
N GLN A 42 -27.49 -4.04 -10.61
CA GLN A 42 -28.54 -4.82 -9.95
C GLN A 42 -28.15 -5.08 -8.51
N LEU A 43 -29.14 -5.00 -7.63
CA LEU A 43 -29.01 -5.32 -6.22
C LEU A 43 -30.05 -6.39 -5.87
N HIS A 44 -29.58 -7.53 -5.36
CA HIS A 44 -30.44 -8.59 -4.85
C HIS A 44 -30.23 -8.74 -3.35
N ILE A 45 -31.31 -8.60 -2.58
CA ILE A 45 -31.29 -8.69 -1.12
C ILE A 45 -32.03 -9.96 -0.70
N GLU A 46 -31.31 -10.88 -0.09
CA GLU A 46 -31.81 -12.11 0.50
C GLU A 46 -31.68 -12.07 2.04
N ASP A 47 -32.27 -13.05 2.71
CA ASP A 47 -32.29 -13.12 4.18
C ASP A 47 -30.88 -13.18 4.79
N GLN A 48 -29.96 -13.91 4.14
CA GLN A 48 -28.60 -14.13 4.64
C GLN A 48 -27.50 -13.45 3.80
N HIS A 49 -27.84 -12.96 2.61
CA HIS A 49 -26.86 -12.39 1.69
C HIS A 49 -27.43 -11.20 0.93
N VAL A 50 -26.54 -10.31 0.51
CA VAL A 50 -26.81 -9.22 -0.41
C VAL A 50 -25.83 -9.32 -1.56
N VAL A 51 -26.32 -9.19 -2.78
CA VAL A 51 -25.58 -9.41 -4.01
C VAL A 51 -25.61 -8.14 -4.85
N MET A 52 -24.44 -7.59 -5.13
CA MET A 52 -24.26 -6.50 -6.08
C MET A 52 -23.75 -7.05 -7.40
N ASP A 53 -24.40 -6.72 -8.51
CA ASP A 53 -24.06 -7.20 -9.85
C ASP A 53 -24.07 -6.04 -10.85
N ASN A 54 -23.02 -5.93 -11.68
CA ASN A 54 -22.94 -4.94 -12.76
C ASN A 54 -22.81 -5.58 -14.17
N GLY A 55 -23.02 -6.89 -14.28
CA GLY A 55 -22.86 -7.69 -15.49
C GLY A 55 -21.41 -8.06 -15.83
N ILE A 56 -20.43 -7.59 -15.05
CA ILE A 56 -18.99 -7.89 -15.19
C ILE A 56 -18.52 -8.75 -14.01
N LEU A 57 -18.86 -8.32 -12.79
CA LEU A 57 -18.64 -9.09 -11.58
C LEU A 57 -19.89 -9.08 -10.70
N GLN A 58 -20.01 -10.12 -9.89
CA GLN A 58 -20.99 -10.21 -8.82
C GLN A 58 -20.27 -10.33 -7.47
N VAL A 59 -20.69 -9.53 -6.50
CA VAL A 59 -20.13 -9.52 -5.14
C VAL A 59 -21.20 -9.97 -4.15
N ASN A 60 -20.98 -11.12 -3.51
CA ASN A 60 -21.86 -11.66 -2.49
C ASN A 60 -21.36 -11.24 -1.10
N ILE A 61 -22.25 -10.65 -0.30
CA ILE A 61 -21.95 -10.11 1.02
C ILE A 61 -22.92 -10.68 2.05
N SER A 62 -22.45 -11.10 3.22
CA SER A 62 -23.32 -11.62 4.28
C SER A 62 -24.20 -10.51 4.88
N ASN A 63 -25.42 -10.89 5.25
CA ASN A 63 -26.44 -10.00 5.80
C ASN A 63 -26.85 -10.43 7.22
N PRO A 64 -26.68 -9.59 8.26
CA PRO A 64 -26.17 -8.20 8.25
C PRO A 64 -24.67 -8.06 8.53
N GLU A 65 -23.90 -9.16 8.57
CA GLU A 65 -22.54 -9.11 9.12
C GLU A 65 -21.56 -8.35 8.22
N GLY A 66 -21.83 -8.24 6.92
CA GLY A 66 -21.01 -7.45 5.98
C GLY A 66 -19.66 -8.08 5.65
N MET A 67 -19.61 -9.41 5.48
CA MET A 67 -18.43 -10.14 5.00
C MET A 67 -18.57 -10.42 3.51
N VAL A 68 -17.51 -10.27 2.72
CA VAL A 68 -17.53 -10.70 1.32
C VAL A 68 -17.38 -12.22 1.27
N THR A 69 -18.47 -12.91 0.96
CA THR A 69 -18.57 -14.37 0.99
C THR A 69 -18.25 -15.01 -0.35
N GLY A 70 -18.37 -14.24 -1.44
CA GLY A 70 -18.01 -14.69 -2.77
C GLY A 70 -17.85 -13.54 -3.77
N ILE A 71 -17.02 -13.78 -4.77
CA ILE A 71 -16.82 -12.88 -5.90
C ILE A 71 -16.85 -13.74 -7.17
N GLU A 72 -17.89 -13.55 -7.99
CA GLU A 72 -18.00 -14.19 -9.30
C GLU A 72 -17.45 -13.24 -10.36
N TYR A 73 -16.61 -13.76 -11.25
CA TYR A 73 -15.95 -12.97 -12.29
C TYR A 73 -15.48 -13.86 -13.43
N ASN A 74 -15.65 -13.38 -14.67
CA ASN A 74 -15.16 -14.06 -15.88
C ASN A 74 -15.57 -15.55 -15.98
N GLY A 75 -16.82 -15.86 -15.60
CA GLY A 75 -17.36 -17.23 -15.60
C GLY A 75 -16.84 -18.14 -14.48
N ILE A 76 -16.16 -17.58 -13.47
CA ILE A 76 -15.71 -18.31 -12.28
C ILE A 76 -16.67 -18.03 -11.14
N ASP A 77 -17.35 -19.08 -10.65
CA ASP A 77 -18.39 -18.99 -9.62
C ASP A 77 -17.92 -18.28 -8.33
N ASN A 78 -16.67 -18.48 -7.92
CA ASN A 78 -16.10 -17.80 -6.77
C ASN A 78 -14.56 -17.76 -6.83
N LEU A 79 -13.98 -16.56 -6.69
CA LEU A 79 -12.53 -16.35 -6.58
C LEU A 79 -11.99 -16.56 -5.16
N LEU A 80 -12.85 -16.55 -4.14
CA LEU A 80 -12.48 -16.68 -2.73
C LEU A 80 -12.42 -18.14 -2.28
N GLU A 81 -11.57 -18.42 -1.29
CA GLU A 81 -11.31 -19.79 -0.81
C GLU A 81 -12.58 -20.48 -0.31
N ILE A 82 -13.08 -21.44 -1.09
CA ILE A 82 -14.35 -22.10 -0.86
C ILE A 82 -14.31 -23.11 0.29
N LEU A 83 -13.13 -23.63 0.63
CA LEU A 83 -12.93 -24.52 1.78
C LEU A 83 -12.98 -23.77 3.11
N ASN A 84 -12.82 -22.45 3.09
CA ASN A 84 -13.03 -21.62 4.26
C ASN A 84 -14.52 -21.38 4.52
N GLU A 85 -14.89 -21.28 5.80
CA GLU A 85 -16.15 -20.69 6.23
C GLU A 85 -16.31 -19.29 5.61
N GLU A 86 -17.55 -18.91 5.27
CA GLU A 86 -17.83 -17.63 4.59
C GLU A 86 -17.28 -16.41 5.34
N SER A 87 -17.33 -16.46 6.68
CA SER A 87 -16.78 -15.42 7.57
C SER A 87 -15.26 -15.26 7.48
N ASN A 88 -14.56 -16.21 6.87
CA ASN A 88 -13.10 -16.29 6.74
C ASN A 88 -12.62 -16.17 5.29
N ARG A 89 -13.43 -15.63 4.39
CA ARG A 89 -13.09 -15.43 2.97
C ARG A 89 -12.59 -14.00 2.70
N GLY A 90 -13.51 -13.04 2.65
CA GLY A 90 -13.22 -11.61 2.57
C GLY A 90 -13.82 -10.87 3.78
N TYR A 91 -12.99 -10.30 4.64
CA TYR A 91 -13.47 -9.67 5.88
C TYR A 91 -12.62 -8.48 6.30
N TRP A 92 -13.27 -7.59 7.05
CA TRP A 92 -12.60 -6.57 7.84
C TRP A 92 -12.21 -7.17 9.19
N ASP A 93 -11.01 -6.85 9.69
CA ASP A 93 -10.63 -7.18 11.07
C ASP A 93 -9.92 -6.02 11.77
N LEU A 94 -9.96 -6.06 13.10
CA LEU A 94 -9.10 -5.27 13.95
C LEU A 94 -8.58 -6.09 15.13
N VAL A 95 -7.42 -5.68 15.63
CA VAL A 95 -6.84 -6.21 16.86
C VAL A 95 -6.80 -5.07 17.87
N TRP A 96 -7.46 -5.25 19.01
CA TRP A 96 -7.59 -4.21 20.02
C TRP A 96 -7.32 -4.72 21.43
N ASN A 97 -7.11 -3.81 22.37
CA ASN A 97 -6.89 -4.13 23.77
C ASN A 97 -7.63 -3.17 24.68
N VAL A 98 -7.97 -3.62 25.88
CA VAL A 98 -8.36 -2.72 26.97
C VAL A 98 -7.18 -1.83 27.34
N ALA A 99 -7.41 -0.54 27.56
CA ALA A 99 -6.34 0.39 27.91
C ALA A 99 -5.57 -0.07 29.16
N GLY A 100 -4.23 0.00 29.10
CA GLY A 100 -3.35 -0.42 30.19
C GLY A 100 -3.06 -1.92 30.26
N SER A 101 -3.55 -2.73 29.32
CA SER A 101 -3.16 -4.14 29.22
C SER A 101 -1.67 -4.29 28.91
N THR A 102 -0.98 -5.17 29.64
CA THR A 102 0.44 -5.49 29.44
C THR A 102 0.66 -6.74 28.57
N GLY A 103 -0.42 -7.33 28.06
CA GLY A 103 -0.37 -8.52 27.21
C GLY A 103 0.07 -8.17 25.79
N THR A 104 0.82 -9.07 25.14
CA THR A 104 1.28 -8.90 23.76
C THR A 104 0.26 -9.41 22.71
N LYS A 105 -0.84 -10.01 23.16
CA LYS A 105 -1.85 -10.62 22.29
C LYS A 105 -3.18 -9.89 22.47
N GLY A 106 -3.53 -9.07 21.47
CA GLY A 106 -4.80 -8.37 21.45
C GLY A 106 -6.01 -9.25 21.16
N ILE A 107 -7.17 -8.67 21.41
CA ILE A 107 -8.50 -9.21 21.13
C ILE A 107 -8.76 -9.03 19.64
N PHE A 108 -9.01 -10.14 18.95
CA PHE A 108 -9.34 -10.15 17.53
C PHE A 108 -10.84 -9.92 17.34
N ASP A 109 -11.22 -8.98 16.50
CA ASP A 109 -12.60 -8.61 16.21
C ASP A 109 -12.82 -8.53 14.71
N ARG A 110 -13.79 -9.30 14.19
CA ARG A 110 -14.15 -9.32 12.76
C ARG A 110 -15.11 -8.20 12.35
N MET A 111 -15.47 -7.30 13.27
CA MET A 111 -16.37 -6.19 12.97
C MET A 111 -17.68 -6.66 12.30
N GLU A 112 -18.27 -7.75 12.80
CA GLU A 112 -19.55 -8.26 12.31
C GLU A 112 -20.64 -7.20 12.51
N GLY A 113 -21.27 -6.76 11.42
CA GLY A 113 -22.40 -5.85 11.47
C GLY A 113 -23.63 -6.51 12.11
N THR A 114 -24.47 -5.69 12.74
CA THR A 114 -25.76 -6.12 13.31
C THR A 114 -26.95 -5.48 12.60
N SER A 115 -26.70 -4.53 11.70
CA SER A 115 -27.71 -3.89 10.86
C SER A 115 -27.16 -3.63 9.46
N PHE A 116 -28.00 -3.89 8.46
CA PHE A 116 -27.75 -3.63 7.05
C PHE A 116 -28.65 -2.51 6.54
N LYS A 117 -28.11 -1.64 5.68
CA LYS A 117 -28.86 -0.59 4.97
C LYS A 117 -28.35 -0.42 3.54
N VAL A 118 -29.28 -0.20 2.62
CA VAL A 118 -28.98 0.34 1.29
C VAL A 118 -28.93 1.86 1.41
N ILE A 119 -27.81 2.46 1.02
CA ILE A 119 -27.55 3.90 1.11
C ILE A 119 -27.83 4.56 -0.22
N VAL A 120 -27.32 3.97 -1.30
CA VAL A 120 -27.55 4.37 -2.68
C VAL A 120 -27.91 3.14 -3.49
N GLU A 121 -28.92 3.26 -4.35
CA GLU A 121 -29.28 2.24 -5.35
C GLU A 121 -29.84 2.95 -6.59
N ASN A 122 -29.06 2.94 -7.66
CA ASN A 122 -29.45 3.43 -8.98
C ASN A 122 -28.65 2.69 -10.07
N GLU A 123 -28.89 3.01 -11.34
CA GLU A 123 -28.24 2.33 -12.47
C GLU A 123 -26.71 2.50 -12.51
N GLU A 124 -26.17 3.53 -11.86
CA GLU A 124 -24.75 3.91 -11.86
C GLU A 124 -24.01 3.53 -10.56
N GLN A 125 -24.74 3.35 -9.45
CA GLN A 125 -24.15 3.12 -8.14
C GLN A 125 -25.05 2.30 -7.22
N VAL A 126 -24.41 1.36 -6.51
CA VAL A 126 -24.94 0.75 -5.30
C VAL A 126 -23.95 1.02 -4.16
N GLU A 127 -24.45 1.55 -3.04
CA GLU A 127 -23.70 1.70 -1.80
C GLU A 127 -24.45 1.03 -0.66
N LEU A 128 -23.78 0.09 0.01
CA LEU A 128 -24.31 -0.69 1.12
C LEU A 128 -23.59 -0.32 2.42
N SER A 129 -24.32 -0.34 3.53
CA SER A 129 -23.82 -0.08 4.88
C SER A 129 -24.13 -1.26 5.81
N PHE A 130 -23.10 -1.69 6.55
CA PHE A 130 -23.17 -2.74 7.55
C PHE A 130 -22.64 -2.17 8.87
N THR A 131 -23.56 -1.89 9.80
CA THR A 131 -23.26 -1.16 11.02
C THR A 131 -23.27 -2.06 12.25
N ARG A 132 -22.36 -1.80 13.18
CA ARG A 132 -22.41 -2.30 14.56
C ARG A 132 -22.26 -1.12 15.51
N LEU A 133 -23.30 -0.86 16.29
CA LEU A 133 -23.25 0.11 17.37
C LEU A 133 -22.70 -0.56 18.63
N TRP A 134 -21.91 0.18 19.41
CA TRP A 134 -21.42 -0.30 20.69
C TRP A 134 -22.29 0.21 21.83
N ASP A 135 -22.48 -0.63 22.85
CA ASP A 135 -23.10 -0.23 24.11
C ASP A 135 -22.40 -0.92 25.30
N PRO A 136 -22.57 -0.42 26.54
CA PRO A 136 -21.87 -0.94 27.71
C PRO A 136 -22.07 -2.43 28.00
N SER A 137 -23.10 -3.10 27.47
CA SER A 137 -23.27 -4.55 27.63
C SER A 137 -22.25 -5.39 26.85
N MET A 138 -21.55 -4.75 25.89
CA MET A 138 -20.51 -5.33 25.04
C MET A 138 -19.10 -5.13 25.60
N GLU A 139 -18.95 -4.42 26.73
CA GLU A 139 -17.67 -4.11 27.34
C GLU A 139 -16.83 -5.38 27.58
N GLY A 140 -15.54 -5.29 27.22
CA GLY A 140 -14.58 -6.40 27.32
C GLY A 140 -14.78 -7.52 26.29
N LYS A 141 -15.83 -7.48 25.47
CA LYS A 141 -16.08 -8.47 24.40
C LYS A 141 -15.80 -7.91 23.02
N LEU A 142 -16.25 -6.68 22.77
CA LEU A 142 -16.09 -5.97 21.51
C LEU A 142 -15.44 -4.62 21.73
N VAL A 143 -14.73 -4.15 20.70
CA VAL A 143 -14.08 -2.84 20.75
C VAL A 143 -15.13 -1.74 21.03
N PRO A 144 -14.86 -0.76 21.90
CA PRO A 144 -15.73 0.40 22.14
C PRO A 144 -15.82 1.33 20.91
N LEU A 145 -16.37 0.86 19.81
CA LEU A 145 -16.48 1.59 18.55
C LEU A 145 -17.84 1.35 17.88
N ASN A 146 -18.47 2.44 17.44
CA ASN A 146 -19.43 2.40 16.35
C ASN A 146 -18.62 2.11 15.08
N ILE A 147 -19.05 1.10 14.35
CA ILE A 147 -18.42 0.69 13.09
C ILE A 147 -19.48 0.72 12.01
N ASP A 148 -19.19 1.42 10.92
CA ASP A 148 -19.98 1.42 9.69
C ASP A 148 -19.08 1.01 8.52
N LYS A 149 -19.22 -0.25 8.09
CA LYS A 149 -18.51 -0.77 6.91
C LYS A 149 -19.35 -0.49 5.68
N ARG A 150 -18.68 0.04 4.65
CA ARG A 150 -19.30 0.43 3.40
C ARG A 150 -18.71 -0.36 2.25
N CYS A 151 -19.58 -0.85 1.37
CA CYS A 151 -19.21 -1.54 0.15
C CYS A 151 -19.93 -0.87 -1.02
N MET A 152 -19.21 -0.58 -2.08
CA MET A 152 -19.75 0.16 -3.23
C MET A 152 -19.38 -0.52 -4.53
N LEU A 153 -20.38 -0.61 -5.41
CA LEU A 153 -20.19 -0.96 -6.81
C LEU A 153 -20.61 0.26 -7.64
N VAL A 154 -19.80 0.64 -8.63
CA VAL A 154 -20.04 1.81 -9.47
C VAL A 154 -19.86 1.46 -10.95
N GLN A 155 -20.71 2.04 -11.80
CA GLN A 155 -20.55 2.06 -13.25
C GLN A 155 -20.06 3.47 -13.63
N ILE A 156 -18.76 3.58 -13.91
CA ILE A 156 -18.18 4.84 -14.40
C ILE A 156 -18.24 4.82 -15.93
N ASP A 157 -18.95 5.78 -16.51
CA ASP A 157 -18.85 6.09 -17.93
C ASP A 157 -17.49 6.77 -18.17
N VAL A 158 -16.49 6.02 -18.64
CA VAL A 158 -15.20 6.61 -19.02
C VAL A 158 -15.41 7.47 -20.28
N VAL A 159 -15.54 8.79 -20.08
CA VAL A 159 -15.46 9.76 -21.17
C VAL A 159 -13.99 9.98 -21.51
N LEU A 160 -13.65 9.70 -22.77
CA LEU A 160 -12.32 9.85 -23.37
C LEU A 160 -11.70 11.22 -23.07
N LEU A 161 -10.63 11.28 -22.26
CA LEU A 161 -9.77 12.46 -22.16
C LEU A 161 -8.91 12.56 -23.42
N THR A 162 -9.29 13.46 -24.32
CA THR A 162 -8.49 13.77 -25.52
C THR A 162 -7.45 14.83 -25.14
N PHE A 163 -6.17 14.45 -25.03
CA PHE A 163 -5.08 15.43 -24.92
C PHE A 163 -4.86 16.13 -26.27
N ILE A 164 -5.21 17.41 -26.36
CA ILE A 164 -4.82 18.26 -27.49
C ILE A 164 -3.39 18.76 -27.23
N GLY A 165 -2.40 17.97 -27.65
CA GLY A 165 -1.01 18.40 -27.74
C GLY A 165 -0.78 19.17 -29.04
N VAL A 166 -0.72 20.50 -28.99
CA VAL A 166 -0.29 21.33 -30.12
C VAL A 166 1.24 21.42 -30.11
N GLY A 167 1.93 20.69 -31.00
CA GLY A 167 3.39 20.83 -31.12
C GLY A 167 4.06 19.83 -32.06
N LEU A 168 4.49 20.31 -33.23
CA LEU A 168 5.14 19.57 -34.31
C LEU A 168 6.36 18.74 -33.87
N PHE A 169 6.25 17.41 -33.85
CA PHE A 169 7.32 16.48 -34.29
C PHE A 169 6.67 15.16 -34.73
N ARG A 170 6.95 14.72 -35.96
CA ARG A 170 6.50 13.43 -36.50
C ARG A 170 7.24 12.29 -35.78
N PHE A 171 6.61 11.71 -34.77
CA PHE A 171 6.83 10.33 -34.38
C PHE A 171 5.59 9.52 -34.75
N CYS A 172 5.81 8.43 -35.49
CA CYS A 172 4.77 7.46 -35.80
C CYS A 172 4.49 6.66 -34.52
N PHE A 173 3.45 7.02 -33.78
CA PHE A 173 2.88 6.15 -32.77
C PHE A 173 1.85 5.25 -33.44
N CYS A 174 2.02 3.93 -33.32
CA CYS A 174 1.00 2.96 -33.67
C CYS A 174 -0.25 3.27 -32.83
N PHE A 175 -1.33 3.68 -33.49
CA PHE A 175 -2.65 3.79 -32.90
C PHE A 175 -3.21 2.40 -32.61
N GLY A 176 -3.25 2.01 -31.34
CA GLY A 176 -4.21 1.04 -30.83
C GLY A 176 -5.45 1.79 -30.36
N ARG A 177 -6.56 1.66 -31.08
CA ARG A 177 -7.87 2.11 -30.60
C ARG A 177 -8.37 1.07 -29.60
N TYR A 178 -8.37 1.41 -28.31
CA TYR A 178 -9.10 0.64 -27.31
C TYR A 178 -10.55 1.14 -27.25
N ILE A 179 -11.49 0.21 -27.40
CA ILE A 179 -12.90 0.41 -27.06
C ILE A 179 -12.99 0.05 -25.58
N MET A 180 -13.04 1.04 -24.69
CA MET A 180 -13.28 0.82 -23.26
C MET A 180 -14.78 0.63 -23.08
N LEU A 181 -15.19 -0.57 -22.64
CA LEU A 181 -16.58 -0.90 -22.34
C LEU A 181 -16.99 -0.24 -21.02
N ARG A 182 -18.30 0.02 -20.88
CA ARG A 182 -18.92 0.56 -19.68
C ARG A 182 -18.79 -0.42 -18.51
N GLY A 183 -18.50 0.09 -17.31
CA GLY A 183 -18.53 -0.65 -16.04
C GLY A 183 -17.16 -0.85 -15.40
N SER A 184 -17.11 -0.73 -14.06
CA SER A 184 -15.91 -1.00 -13.28
C SER A 184 -15.73 -2.51 -13.07
N SER A 185 -14.54 -3.04 -13.34
CA SER A 185 -14.20 -4.45 -13.07
C SER A 185 -13.69 -4.61 -11.63
N GLY A 186 -14.44 -4.08 -10.67
CA GLY A 186 -14.08 -4.11 -9.27
C GLY A 186 -15.10 -3.41 -8.38
N PHE A 187 -14.86 -3.44 -7.07
CA PHE A 187 -15.69 -2.78 -6.07
C PHE A 187 -14.84 -2.05 -5.03
N TYR A 188 -15.42 -1.04 -4.40
CA TYR A 188 -14.75 -0.23 -3.39
C TYR A 188 -15.22 -0.64 -1.99
N SER A 189 -14.33 -0.52 -1.01
CA SER A 189 -14.70 -0.66 0.40
C SER A 189 -14.02 0.39 1.26
N TYR A 190 -14.75 0.90 2.23
CA TYR A 190 -14.26 1.82 3.26
C TYR A 190 -15.00 1.56 4.57
N ALA A 191 -14.49 2.09 5.68
CA ALA A 191 -15.15 2.00 6.97
C ALA A 191 -15.05 3.32 7.74
N ILE A 192 -16.08 3.61 8.52
CA ILE A 192 -16.13 4.75 9.43
C ILE A 192 -16.11 4.19 10.85
N TYR A 193 -15.10 4.58 11.62
CA TYR A 193 -15.00 4.25 13.04
C TYR A 193 -15.32 5.49 13.85
N GLU A 194 -16.12 5.33 14.90
CA GLU A 194 -16.49 6.40 15.81
C GLU A 194 -16.43 5.90 17.26
N HIS A 195 -15.65 6.60 18.09
CA HIS A 195 -15.61 6.47 19.53
C HIS A 195 -16.32 7.67 20.15
N LEU A 196 -17.34 7.43 20.96
CA LEU A 196 -18.08 8.48 21.66
C LEU A 196 -17.37 8.88 22.96
N GLU A 197 -17.62 10.09 23.44
CA GLU A 197 -16.97 10.66 24.62
C GLU A 197 -17.22 9.79 25.87
N GLU A 198 -18.43 9.29 26.05
CA GLU A 198 -18.84 8.50 27.21
C GLU A 198 -18.27 7.06 27.26
N TRP A 199 -17.50 6.64 26.25
CA TRP A 199 -17.05 5.26 26.12
C TRP A 199 -15.68 4.98 26.76
N PRO A 200 -15.43 3.70 27.13
CA PRO A 200 -14.22 3.34 27.86
C PRO A 200 -12.97 3.39 26.99
N ALA A 201 -11.86 3.71 27.63
CA ALA A 201 -10.53 3.72 27.03
C ALA A 201 -10.13 2.35 26.45
N PHE A 202 -9.51 2.36 25.28
CA PHE A 202 -9.05 1.17 24.57
C PHE A 202 -7.89 1.50 23.64
N ASN A 203 -7.25 0.46 23.10
CA ASN A 203 -6.13 0.56 22.18
C ASN A 203 -6.44 -0.24 20.89
N ILE A 204 -6.00 0.23 19.73
CA ILE A 204 -6.01 -0.53 18.47
C ILE A 204 -4.58 -0.76 18.01
N ASP A 205 -4.24 -2.02 17.76
CA ASP A 205 -2.91 -2.43 17.29
C ASP A 205 -2.89 -2.60 15.76
N ASN A 206 -4.00 -3.05 15.18
CA ASN A 206 -4.12 -3.31 13.75
C ASN A 206 -5.56 -3.11 13.27
N THR A 207 -5.75 -2.63 12.04
CA THR A 207 -7.02 -2.71 11.31
C THR A 207 -6.79 -2.82 9.81
N ARG A 208 -7.56 -3.69 9.14
CA ARG A 208 -7.34 -4.07 7.74
C ARG A 208 -8.56 -4.76 7.11
N ILE A 209 -8.50 -4.94 5.80
CA ILE A 209 -9.26 -5.96 5.07
C ILE A 209 -8.33 -7.12 4.73
N ALA A 210 -8.84 -8.35 4.78
CA ALA A 210 -8.19 -9.53 4.27
C ALA A 210 -9.08 -10.26 3.26
N PHE A 211 -8.51 -10.62 2.11
CA PHE A 211 -9.12 -11.54 1.15
C PHE A 211 -8.28 -12.80 1.05
N LYS A 212 -8.90 -13.95 1.27
CA LYS A 212 -8.32 -15.27 1.04
C LYS A 212 -8.84 -15.82 -0.27
N LEU A 213 -7.97 -15.87 -1.25
CA LEU A 213 -8.28 -16.36 -2.58
C LEU A 213 -8.16 -17.88 -2.62
N ARG A 214 -8.72 -18.46 -3.67
CA ARG A 214 -8.62 -19.90 -3.93
C ARG A 214 -7.19 -20.36 -4.12
N GLU A 215 -6.74 -21.26 -3.24
CA GLU A 215 -5.38 -21.82 -3.30
C GLU A 215 -5.15 -22.67 -4.55
N ASP A 216 -6.18 -23.30 -5.09
CA ASP A 216 -6.12 -24.09 -6.32
C ASP A 216 -6.07 -23.25 -7.60
N MET A 217 -6.20 -21.93 -7.50
CA MET A 217 -6.21 -21.01 -8.64
C MET A 217 -5.04 -20.03 -8.63
N PHE A 218 -4.79 -19.37 -7.49
CA PHE A 218 -3.88 -18.23 -7.39
C PHE A 218 -2.52 -18.65 -6.86
N HIS A 219 -1.52 -18.70 -7.75
CA HIS A 219 -0.20 -19.24 -7.44
C HIS A 219 0.94 -18.23 -7.63
N TYR A 220 0.69 -17.11 -8.30
CA TYR A 220 1.70 -16.13 -8.63
C TYR A 220 1.36 -14.79 -7.96
N MET A 221 2.27 -14.28 -7.13
CA MET A 221 2.08 -13.04 -6.39
C MET A 221 2.91 -11.93 -7.03
N ALA A 222 2.33 -10.72 -7.11
CA ALA A 222 3.04 -9.51 -7.51
C ALA A 222 2.76 -8.37 -6.52
N ILE A 223 3.84 -7.80 -5.97
CA ILE A 223 3.78 -6.68 -5.00
C ILE A 223 4.63 -5.48 -5.42
N ALA A 224 5.53 -5.67 -6.38
CA ALA A 224 6.33 -4.62 -7.03
C ALA A 224 6.93 -5.19 -8.33
N ASP A 225 7.40 -4.34 -9.25
CA ASP A 225 8.03 -4.79 -10.52
C ASP A 225 9.21 -5.75 -10.31
N ASN A 226 9.97 -5.57 -9.23
CA ASN A 226 11.10 -6.43 -8.88
C ASN A 226 10.76 -7.52 -7.84
N ARG A 227 9.52 -7.55 -7.31
CA ARG A 227 9.08 -8.52 -6.29
C ARG A 227 7.82 -9.22 -6.74
N GLN A 228 8.02 -10.21 -7.61
CA GLN A 228 6.98 -11.09 -8.13
C GLN A 228 7.52 -12.51 -8.23
N ARG A 229 6.69 -13.51 -7.91
CA ARG A 229 7.07 -14.92 -8.01
C ARG A 229 5.88 -15.85 -7.90
N PHE A 230 6.09 -17.09 -8.34
CA PHE A 230 5.31 -18.21 -7.81
C PHE A 230 5.56 -18.35 -6.30
N MET A 231 4.48 -18.57 -5.57
CA MET A 231 4.48 -18.72 -4.12
C MET A 231 4.28 -20.19 -3.74
N PRO A 232 4.87 -20.65 -2.62
CA PRO A 232 4.58 -21.98 -2.10
C PRO A 232 3.12 -22.07 -1.63
N LEU A 233 2.61 -23.29 -1.56
CA LEU A 233 1.26 -23.56 -1.09
C LEU A 233 1.17 -23.49 0.44
N PRO A 234 -0.01 -23.23 1.02
CA PRO A 234 -0.22 -23.27 2.47
C PRO A 234 0.22 -24.59 3.10
N GLU A 235 -0.03 -25.70 2.41
CA GLU A 235 0.33 -27.06 2.83
C GLU A 235 1.84 -27.22 2.99
N ASP A 236 2.64 -26.51 2.20
CA ASP A 236 4.10 -26.58 2.25
C ASP A 236 4.65 -26.07 3.59
N ARG A 237 3.86 -25.25 4.30
CA ARG A 237 4.20 -24.70 5.60
C ARG A 237 3.79 -25.61 6.76
N LEU A 238 3.04 -26.70 6.52
CA LEU A 238 2.58 -27.61 7.57
C LEU A 238 3.75 -28.43 8.17
N PRO A 239 3.69 -28.87 9.44
CA PRO A 239 4.82 -29.51 10.12
C PRO A 239 5.40 -30.78 9.47
N ASP A 240 4.64 -31.45 8.60
CA ASP A 240 5.10 -32.63 7.83
C ASP A 240 5.89 -32.25 6.57
N ARG A 241 5.79 -31.01 6.11
CA ARG A 241 6.41 -30.48 4.88
C ARG A 241 7.35 -29.30 5.13
N GLY A 242 7.12 -28.56 6.20
CA GLY A 242 7.84 -27.36 6.59
C GLY A 242 8.32 -27.43 8.04
N GLN A 243 9.31 -26.62 8.35
CA GLN A 243 9.85 -26.46 9.70
C GLN A 243 9.76 -24.99 10.11
N ALA A 244 8.91 -24.70 11.08
CA ALA A 244 8.89 -23.38 11.71
C ALA A 244 10.27 -23.06 12.31
N LEU A 245 10.73 -21.82 12.09
CA LEU A 245 12.02 -21.34 12.55
C LEU A 245 11.87 -20.60 13.89
N ALA A 246 12.59 -19.49 14.11
CA ALA A 246 12.58 -18.79 15.40
C ALA A 246 11.21 -18.20 15.78
N TYR A 247 10.34 -17.98 14.79
CA TYR A 247 8.98 -17.47 14.96
C TYR A 247 8.05 -18.13 13.93
N PRO A 248 6.74 -18.28 14.24
CA PRO A 248 5.82 -19.09 13.45
C PRO A 248 5.58 -18.55 12.03
N GLU A 249 5.86 -17.28 11.77
CA GLU A 249 5.77 -16.71 10.43
C GLU A 249 6.85 -17.21 9.47
N ALA A 250 8.07 -17.49 9.96
CA ALA A 250 9.16 -17.98 9.13
C ALA A 250 9.20 -19.51 9.12
N VAL A 251 9.05 -20.09 7.93
CA VAL A 251 9.01 -21.54 7.74
C VAL A 251 10.02 -21.96 6.66
N LEU A 252 10.92 -22.87 7.01
CA LEU A 252 11.78 -23.55 6.05
C LEU A 252 10.98 -24.65 5.34
N LEU A 253 10.96 -24.62 4.01
CA LEU A 253 10.25 -25.58 3.18
C LEU A 253 11.12 -26.83 2.96
N VAL A 254 10.83 -27.92 3.68
CA VAL A 254 11.66 -29.14 3.72
C VAL A 254 11.25 -30.13 2.63
N ASN A 255 9.95 -30.32 2.44
CA ASN A 255 9.34 -31.23 1.48
C ASN A 255 8.07 -30.62 0.86
N PRO A 256 8.19 -29.46 0.18
CA PRO A 256 7.05 -28.81 -0.47
C PRO A 256 6.47 -29.69 -1.59
N VAL A 257 5.20 -29.45 -1.92
CA VAL A 257 4.50 -30.03 -3.08
C VAL A 257 5.26 -29.68 -4.35
N GLU A 258 5.61 -28.41 -4.52
CA GLU A 258 6.44 -27.92 -5.62
C GLU A 258 7.93 -28.02 -5.27
N PRO A 259 8.69 -28.94 -5.89
CA PRO A 259 10.08 -29.22 -5.49
C PRO A 259 11.03 -28.03 -5.64
N ASP A 260 10.68 -27.06 -6.49
CA ASP A 260 11.48 -25.86 -6.73
C ASP A 260 11.56 -24.95 -5.51
N PHE A 261 10.59 -25.00 -4.58
CA PHE A 261 10.63 -24.23 -3.34
C PHE A 261 11.44 -24.90 -2.23
N LYS A 262 11.93 -26.13 -2.46
CA LYS A 262 12.65 -26.88 -1.44
C LYS A 262 13.91 -26.14 -0.98
N GLY A 263 14.07 -26.03 0.34
CA GLY A 263 15.17 -25.35 0.98
C GLY A 263 15.03 -23.83 1.04
N GLU A 264 13.89 -23.28 0.57
CA GLU A 264 13.60 -21.86 0.77
C GLU A 264 12.95 -21.59 2.14
N VAL A 265 13.12 -20.37 2.63
CA VAL A 265 12.36 -19.85 3.76
C VAL A 265 11.25 -18.94 3.25
N ASP A 266 10.03 -19.25 3.65
CA ASP A 266 8.86 -18.40 3.44
C ASP A 266 8.51 -17.66 4.73
N ASP A 267 8.42 -16.33 4.63
CA ASP A 267 8.05 -15.44 5.72
C ASP A 267 7.23 -14.27 5.19
N LYS A 268 6.01 -14.11 5.73
CA LYS A 268 5.07 -13.06 5.31
C LYS A 268 5.66 -11.65 5.39
N TYR A 269 6.57 -11.39 6.33
CA TYR A 269 7.21 -10.08 6.51
C TYR A 269 8.20 -9.72 5.39
N GLN A 270 8.64 -10.72 4.62
CA GLN A 270 9.45 -10.47 3.43
C GLN A 270 8.65 -9.76 2.34
N TYR A 271 7.32 -9.82 2.38
CA TYR A 271 6.43 -9.21 1.37
C TYR A 271 5.83 -7.87 1.84
N ALA A 272 6.45 -7.21 2.81
CA ALA A 272 6.04 -5.87 3.22
C ALA A 272 6.51 -4.79 2.23
N CYS A 273 5.72 -3.71 2.10
CA CYS A 273 6.03 -2.53 1.28
C CYS A 273 5.90 -1.26 2.13
N GLU A 274 6.74 -0.25 1.83
CA GLU A 274 6.58 1.09 2.39
C GLU A 274 5.29 1.74 1.88
N ASN A 275 4.60 2.50 2.72
CA ASN A 275 3.31 3.12 2.37
C ASN A 275 3.39 3.91 1.05
N LYS A 276 4.48 4.68 0.83
CA LYS A 276 4.66 5.47 -0.40
C LYS A 276 4.62 4.64 -1.70
N ASP A 277 5.01 3.37 -1.64
CA ASP A 277 5.09 2.46 -2.79
C ASP A 277 3.92 1.44 -2.79
N ASN A 278 3.27 1.24 -1.66
CA ASN A 278 2.21 0.25 -1.45
C ASN A 278 0.86 0.74 -2.01
N ARG A 279 0.76 0.82 -3.34
CA ARG A 279 -0.42 1.32 -4.08
C ARG A 279 -1.19 0.23 -4.82
N VAL A 280 -0.52 -0.82 -5.27
CA VAL A 280 -1.14 -1.98 -5.93
C VAL A 280 -0.35 -3.25 -5.66
N HIS A 281 -1.05 -4.32 -5.29
CA HIS A 281 -0.50 -5.65 -5.12
C HIS A 281 -1.60 -6.70 -5.21
N GLY A 282 -1.23 -7.96 -5.46
CA GLY A 282 -2.24 -8.98 -5.66
C GLY A 282 -1.69 -10.32 -6.13
N TRP A 283 -2.58 -11.06 -6.79
CA TRP A 283 -2.34 -12.43 -7.24
C TRP A 283 -2.82 -12.63 -8.67
N ILE A 284 -2.13 -13.55 -9.36
CA ILE A 284 -2.45 -14.02 -10.69
C ILE A 284 -2.80 -15.50 -10.61
N SER A 285 -3.93 -15.85 -11.21
CA SER A 285 -4.26 -17.20 -11.65
C SER A 285 -3.92 -17.31 -13.13
N ASN A 286 -3.27 -18.41 -13.53
CA ASN A 286 -2.92 -18.67 -14.93
C ASN A 286 -4.00 -19.48 -15.66
N ASN A 287 -4.91 -20.12 -14.94
CA ASN A 287 -5.95 -20.96 -15.52
C ASN A 287 -7.22 -20.97 -14.66
N PRO A 288 -8.26 -20.22 -15.05
CA PRO A 288 -8.26 -19.20 -16.12
C PRO A 288 -7.33 -18.02 -15.80
N SER A 289 -6.90 -17.27 -16.82
CA SER A 289 -6.00 -16.12 -16.67
C SER A 289 -6.74 -14.93 -16.05
N VAL A 290 -6.60 -14.77 -14.73
CA VAL A 290 -7.32 -13.77 -13.92
C VAL A 290 -6.38 -13.15 -12.89
N GLY A 291 -6.44 -11.82 -12.75
CA GLY A 291 -5.77 -11.08 -11.70
C GLY A 291 -6.75 -10.61 -10.62
N PHE A 292 -6.30 -10.65 -9.36
CA PHE A 292 -7.00 -10.08 -8.21
C PHE A 292 -6.08 -9.07 -7.54
N TRP A 293 -6.51 -7.80 -7.46
CA TRP A 293 -5.65 -6.68 -7.07
C TRP A 293 -6.28 -5.82 -5.97
N GLN A 294 -5.48 -5.48 -4.97
CA GLN A 294 -5.78 -4.45 -3.99
C GLN A 294 -5.16 -3.13 -4.46
N ILE A 295 -5.98 -2.11 -4.73
CA ILE A 295 -5.53 -0.78 -5.13
C ILE A 295 -5.84 0.23 -4.01
N THR A 296 -4.82 1.00 -3.60
CA THR A 296 -4.92 2.09 -2.64
C THR A 296 -4.60 3.41 -3.34
N ALA A 297 -5.63 4.22 -3.59
CA ALA A 297 -5.49 5.49 -4.31
C ALA A 297 -4.93 6.64 -3.46
N SER A 298 -5.15 6.59 -2.14
CA SER A 298 -4.71 7.60 -1.19
C SER A 298 -4.23 6.97 0.10
N ASP A 299 -3.20 7.57 0.68
CA ASP A 299 -2.64 7.17 1.97
C ASP A 299 -3.21 7.99 3.14
N GLU A 300 -4.23 8.84 2.91
CA GLU A 300 -4.67 9.85 3.88
C GLU A 300 -5.02 9.28 5.27
N PHE A 301 -5.52 8.04 5.28
CA PHE A 301 -5.97 7.33 6.46
C PHE A 301 -4.89 6.45 7.10
N ARG A 302 -3.77 6.19 6.41
CA ARG A 302 -2.70 5.31 6.92
C ARG A 302 -1.99 5.95 8.10
N SER A 303 -1.22 5.16 8.84
CA SER A 303 -0.38 5.61 9.96
C SER A 303 1.12 5.55 9.63
N GLY A 304 1.92 6.39 10.30
CA GLY A 304 3.38 6.26 10.38
C GLY A 304 4.19 6.87 9.23
N GLY A 305 3.61 7.78 8.45
CA GLY A 305 4.34 8.43 7.36
C GLY A 305 4.60 7.54 6.12
N PRO A 306 5.38 8.07 5.16
CA PRO A 306 5.62 7.44 3.85
C PRO A 306 6.47 6.16 3.93
N LEU A 307 7.39 6.07 4.89
CA LEU A 307 8.34 4.95 5.01
C LEU A 307 7.83 3.80 5.89
N LYS A 308 6.66 3.95 6.52
CA LYS A 308 6.08 2.87 7.33
C LYS A 308 5.83 1.65 6.45
N GLN A 309 6.38 0.52 6.84
CA GLN A 309 6.17 -0.75 6.14
C GLN A 309 4.90 -1.45 6.61
N CYS A 310 4.11 -1.91 5.65
CA CYS A 310 2.87 -2.64 5.84
C CYS A 310 2.89 -3.95 5.03
N LEU A 311 2.23 -4.98 5.55
CA LEU A 311 2.05 -6.24 4.82
C LEU A 311 1.17 -6.02 3.57
N THR A 312 1.42 -6.83 2.55
CA THR A 312 0.69 -6.79 1.26
C THR A 312 0.01 -8.15 1.01
N SER A 313 0.46 -8.89 0.01
CA SER A 313 0.07 -10.27 -0.27
C SER A 313 1.08 -11.27 0.30
N HIS A 314 0.64 -12.49 0.64
CA HIS A 314 1.50 -13.57 1.13
C HIS A 314 0.82 -14.96 0.98
N VAL A 315 1.57 -16.05 1.22
CA VAL A 315 1.12 -17.45 1.13
C VAL A 315 -0.25 -17.68 1.78
N GLY A 316 -1.07 -18.56 1.17
CA GLY A 316 -2.50 -18.74 1.50
C GLY A 316 -3.39 -17.87 0.64
N PRO A 317 -3.11 -17.82 -0.67
CA PRO A 317 -3.08 -16.62 -1.50
C PRO A 317 -3.90 -15.47 -0.89
N THR A 318 -3.28 -14.82 0.08
CA THR A 318 -3.93 -13.81 0.92
C THR A 318 -3.53 -12.45 0.37
N THR A 319 -4.50 -11.55 0.27
CA THR A 319 -4.30 -10.14 -0.08
C THR A 319 -4.79 -9.28 1.07
N LEU A 320 -3.93 -8.40 1.59
CA LEU A 320 -4.27 -7.50 2.70
C LEU A 320 -4.36 -6.05 2.25
N ALA A 321 -5.36 -5.32 2.74
CA ALA A 321 -5.39 -3.86 2.72
C ALA A 321 -5.16 -3.36 4.15
N ILE A 322 -3.93 -3.00 4.49
CA ILE A 322 -3.57 -2.52 5.84
C ILE A 322 -3.84 -1.02 5.95
N PHE A 323 -4.69 -0.64 6.91
CA PHE A 323 -4.95 0.76 7.23
C PHE A 323 -4.08 1.25 8.39
N HIS A 324 -3.94 0.40 9.41
CA HIS A 324 -3.13 0.67 10.58
C HIS A 324 -2.45 -0.62 11.08
N SER A 325 -1.20 -0.51 11.52
CA SER A 325 -0.48 -1.63 12.11
C SER A 325 0.75 -1.19 12.92
N VAL A 326 0.94 -1.81 14.09
CA VAL A 326 2.14 -1.71 14.94
C VAL A 326 3.38 -2.44 14.40
N HIS A 327 3.27 -3.23 13.31
CA HIS A 327 4.42 -3.94 12.75
C HIS A 327 5.58 -2.97 12.44
N TYR A 328 6.81 -3.35 12.80
CA TYR A 328 8.05 -2.57 12.66
C TYR A 328 8.19 -1.31 13.53
N SER A 329 7.19 -0.96 14.33
CA SER A 329 7.24 0.23 15.20
C SER A 329 6.89 -0.05 16.66
N GLY A 330 6.20 -1.16 16.94
CA GLY A 330 5.84 -1.53 18.30
C GLY A 330 4.86 -0.54 18.95
N GLU A 331 5.05 -0.29 20.25
CA GLU A 331 4.12 0.49 21.06
C GLU A 331 3.93 1.95 20.63
N ASP A 332 4.91 2.51 19.90
CA ASP A 332 4.90 3.89 19.41
C ASP A 332 3.78 4.16 18.40
N LEU A 333 3.28 3.11 17.74
CA LEU A 333 2.17 3.21 16.79
C LEU A 333 0.87 2.61 17.31
N ILE A 334 0.73 2.25 18.60
CA ILE A 334 -0.57 1.83 19.11
C ILE A 334 -1.52 3.05 19.11
N LEU A 335 -2.70 2.94 18.49
CA LEU A 335 -3.76 3.97 18.65
C LEU A 335 -4.35 3.83 20.04
N LYS A 336 -4.03 4.76 20.94
CA LYS A 336 -4.49 4.76 22.34
C LYS A 336 -5.60 5.77 22.54
N PHE A 337 -6.79 5.33 22.97
CA PHE A 337 -7.93 6.20 23.25
C PHE A 337 -8.15 6.30 24.75
N GLY A 338 -8.21 7.53 25.27
CA GLY A 338 -8.56 7.79 26.67
C GLY A 338 -10.08 7.76 26.91
N PRO A 339 -10.50 7.77 28.18
CA PRO A 339 -11.89 8.04 28.50
C PRO A 339 -12.19 9.52 28.17
N ASN A 340 -13.39 9.83 27.64
CA ASN A 340 -13.76 11.18 27.20
C ASN A 340 -12.93 11.71 26.01
N GLU A 341 -12.44 10.81 25.15
CA GLU A 341 -11.73 11.18 23.92
C GLU A 341 -12.59 10.83 22.68
N PRO A 342 -13.55 11.69 22.27
CA PRO A 342 -14.32 11.42 21.07
C PRO A 342 -13.39 11.39 19.86
N TRP A 343 -13.60 10.41 18.98
CA TRP A 343 -12.77 10.24 17.79
C TRP A 343 -13.58 9.64 16.66
N LYS A 344 -13.37 10.16 15.45
CA LYS A 344 -14.02 9.64 14.24
C LYS A 344 -13.07 9.67 13.07
N LYS A 345 -12.98 8.56 12.34
CA LYS A 345 -12.08 8.45 11.17
C LYS A 345 -12.66 7.55 10.10
N VAL A 346 -12.39 7.93 8.85
CA VAL A 346 -12.68 7.14 7.65
C VAL A 346 -11.42 6.43 7.19
N PHE A 347 -11.53 5.12 6.95
CA PHE A 347 -10.47 4.29 6.38
C PHE A 347 -10.87 3.83 4.97
N GLY A 348 -10.04 4.14 3.98
CA GLY A 348 -10.36 3.96 2.56
C GLY A 348 -10.97 5.22 1.91
N PRO A 349 -11.63 5.09 0.75
CA PRO A 349 -11.90 3.84 0.04
C PRO A 349 -10.66 3.18 -0.56
N VAL A 350 -10.59 1.85 -0.47
CA VAL A 350 -9.69 1.01 -1.26
C VAL A 350 -10.49 0.29 -2.34
N PHE A 351 -9.84 -0.01 -3.46
CA PHE A 351 -10.48 -0.61 -4.63
C PHE A 351 -9.97 -2.05 -4.84
N ILE A 352 -10.90 -2.98 -4.97
CA ILE A 352 -10.61 -4.38 -5.31
C ILE A 352 -10.86 -4.54 -6.79
N TYR A 353 -9.78 -4.66 -7.55
CA TYR A 353 -9.79 -4.69 -9.01
C TYR A 353 -9.53 -6.10 -9.53
N LEU A 354 -10.29 -6.48 -10.56
CA LEU A 354 -10.21 -7.74 -11.26
C LEU A 354 -9.95 -7.48 -12.74
N ASN A 355 -9.07 -8.26 -13.33
CA ASN A 355 -8.85 -8.26 -14.78
C ASN A 355 -8.62 -9.69 -15.27
N SER A 356 -8.79 -9.89 -16.57
CA SER A 356 -8.62 -11.19 -17.22
C SER A 356 -7.99 -11.04 -18.59
N LEU A 357 -7.30 -12.06 -19.05
CA LEU A 357 -6.75 -12.13 -20.40
C LEU A 357 -7.44 -13.21 -21.24
N THR A 358 -7.29 -13.12 -22.55
CA THR A 358 -7.66 -14.20 -23.46
C THR A 358 -6.61 -15.32 -23.45
N ASP A 359 -7.03 -16.54 -23.80
CA ASP A 359 -6.15 -17.71 -23.80
C ASP A 359 -4.91 -17.49 -24.70
N GLY A 360 -3.72 -17.67 -24.12
CA GLY A 360 -2.44 -17.60 -24.81
C GLY A 360 -1.67 -16.29 -24.65
N ASP A 361 -2.26 -15.28 -24.02
CA ASP A 361 -1.55 -14.05 -23.63
C ASP A 361 -0.59 -14.29 -22.45
N ASP A 362 0.42 -13.43 -22.30
CA ASP A 362 1.34 -13.46 -21.17
C ASP A 362 0.60 -13.01 -19.88
N PRO A 363 0.46 -13.87 -18.85
CA PRO A 363 -0.22 -13.52 -17.60
C PRO A 363 0.36 -12.27 -16.91
N LEU A 364 1.62 -11.91 -17.16
CA LEU A 364 2.23 -10.69 -16.61
C LEU A 364 1.57 -9.40 -17.14
N LEU A 365 0.82 -9.45 -18.25
CA LEU A 365 0.02 -8.31 -18.72
C LEU A 365 -1.09 -7.93 -17.71
N LEU A 366 -1.55 -8.86 -16.88
CA LEU A 366 -2.51 -8.56 -15.80
C LEU A 366 -1.93 -7.57 -14.79
N TRP A 367 -0.62 -7.69 -14.48
CA TRP A 367 0.06 -6.76 -13.58
C TRP A 367 0.22 -5.36 -14.20
N GLU A 368 0.60 -5.29 -15.48
CA GLU A 368 0.74 -4.01 -16.18
C GLU A 368 -0.58 -3.26 -16.25
N ASP A 369 -1.68 -3.96 -16.54
CA ASP A 369 -3.03 -3.41 -16.54
C ASP A 369 -3.48 -2.95 -15.15
N ALA A 370 -3.21 -3.74 -14.10
CA ALA A 370 -3.50 -3.35 -12.71
C ALA A 370 -2.74 -2.07 -12.29
N LYS A 371 -1.49 -1.88 -12.76
CA LYS A 371 -0.76 -0.63 -12.56
C LYS A 371 -1.40 0.55 -13.29
N GLN A 372 -1.91 0.36 -14.51
CA GLN A 372 -2.64 1.42 -15.22
C GLN A 372 -3.93 1.79 -14.48
N GLN A 373 -4.68 0.79 -14.00
CA GLN A 373 -5.86 1.04 -13.17
C GLN A 373 -5.49 1.80 -11.90
N MET A 374 -4.41 1.42 -11.22
CA MET A 374 -3.94 2.14 -10.02
C MET A 374 -3.63 3.61 -10.31
N ILE A 375 -2.98 3.91 -11.44
CA ILE A 375 -2.71 5.30 -11.84
C ILE A 375 -4.01 6.06 -12.05
N TYR A 376 -5.00 5.44 -12.71
CA TYR A 376 -6.32 6.03 -12.91
C TYR A 376 -7.04 6.33 -11.58
N GLU A 377 -7.05 5.38 -10.64
CA GLU A 377 -7.65 5.57 -9.31
C GLU A 377 -6.97 6.71 -8.54
N VAL A 378 -5.63 6.78 -8.56
CA VAL A 378 -4.86 7.86 -7.93
C VAL A 378 -5.18 9.23 -8.54
N GLN A 379 -5.36 9.29 -9.86
CA GLN A 379 -5.69 10.54 -10.57
C GLN A 379 -7.15 10.97 -10.37
N THR A 380 -8.05 10.02 -10.15
CA THR A 380 -9.49 10.28 -9.98
C THR A 380 -9.84 10.58 -8.53
N TRP A 381 -9.03 10.13 -7.57
CA TRP A 381 -9.21 10.47 -6.16
C TRP A 381 -9.01 11.97 -5.90
N PRO A 382 -9.85 12.62 -5.06
CA PRO A 382 -10.95 12.08 -4.24
C PRO A 382 -12.20 11.77 -5.06
N TYR A 383 -12.81 10.62 -4.75
CA TYR A 383 -14.03 10.18 -5.42
C TYR A 383 -15.25 11.07 -5.08
N SER A 384 -16.13 11.30 -6.05
CA SER A 384 -17.37 12.06 -5.86
C SER A 384 -18.58 11.21 -5.47
N PHE A 385 -18.47 9.89 -5.60
CA PHE A 385 -19.58 8.96 -5.41
C PHE A 385 -19.85 8.49 -3.97
N PRO A 386 -18.89 8.45 -3.01
CA PRO A 386 -19.21 8.02 -1.65
C PRO A 386 -20.29 8.93 -1.02
N ALA A 387 -21.38 8.34 -0.53
CA ALA A 387 -22.53 9.11 -0.04
C ALA A 387 -22.40 9.59 1.41
N SER A 388 -21.41 9.10 2.16
CA SER A 388 -21.22 9.50 3.56
C SER A 388 -20.67 10.93 3.67
N GLU A 389 -21.31 11.77 4.49
CA GLU A 389 -20.81 13.11 4.85
C GLU A 389 -19.46 13.08 5.58
N ASP A 390 -19.10 11.94 6.18
CA ASP A 390 -17.78 11.77 6.79
C ASP A 390 -16.66 11.68 5.74
N PHE A 391 -16.98 11.38 4.49
CA PHE A 391 -16.02 11.42 3.38
C PHE A 391 -16.12 12.76 2.65
N GLN A 392 -15.09 13.60 2.75
CA GLN A 392 -15.08 14.89 2.08
C GLN A 392 -14.84 14.75 0.57
N SER A 393 -15.70 15.38 -0.23
CA SER A 393 -15.53 15.51 -1.67
C SER A 393 -14.35 16.45 -2.01
N ALA A 394 -13.93 16.47 -3.28
CA ALA A 394 -12.78 17.25 -3.72
C ALA A 394 -12.93 18.77 -3.46
N ASP A 395 -14.14 19.32 -3.63
CA ASP A 395 -14.45 20.74 -3.38
C ASP A 395 -14.48 21.12 -1.89
N GLN A 396 -14.61 20.12 -1.01
CA GLN A 396 -14.58 20.30 0.45
C GLN A 396 -13.16 20.26 1.03
N ARG A 397 -12.15 20.01 0.20
CA ARG A 397 -10.76 19.84 0.59
C ARG A 397 -9.94 21.06 0.18
N GLY A 398 -8.80 21.24 0.85
CA GLY A 398 -7.86 22.32 0.56
C GLY A 398 -6.56 21.84 -0.10
N SER A 399 -5.68 22.79 -0.40
CA SER A 399 -4.33 22.56 -0.89
C SER A 399 -3.31 23.42 -0.15
N VAL A 400 -2.09 22.91 -0.06
CA VAL A 400 -0.93 23.62 0.48
C VAL A 400 0.23 23.50 -0.50
N CYS A 401 0.83 24.62 -0.87
CA CYS A 401 2.05 24.68 -1.65
C CYS A 401 3.11 25.57 -0.98
N GLY A 402 4.34 25.47 -1.47
CA GLY A 402 5.45 26.28 -0.99
C GLY A 402 6.78 25.77 -1.53
N ARG A 403 7.87 26.25 -0.95
CA ARG A 403 9.23 25.82 -1.29
C ARG A 403 10.05 25.55 -0.05
N LEU A 404 10.60 24.34 0.07
CA LEU A 404 11.52 23.96 1.13
C LEU A 404 12.95 24.28 0.71
N LEU A 405 13.63 25.06 1.55
CA LEU A 405 15.04 25.39 1.44
C LEU A 405 15.80 24.80 2.63
N ILE A 406 17.07 24.50 2.43
CA ILE A 406 17.97 24.07 3.50
C ILE A 406 19.00 25.17 3.73
N GLN A 407 19.22 25.51 4.99
CA GLN A 407 20.29 26.40 5.41
C GLN A 407 21.20 25.68 6.41
N ASP A 408 22.29 25.11 5.90
CA ASP A 408 23.32 24.48 6.73
C ASP A 408 24.54 25.40 6.84
N ARG A 409 24.54 26.24 7.89
CA ARG A 409 25.59 27.24 8.18
C ARG A 409 27.02 26.67 8.28
N TYR A 410 27.18 25.36 8.46
CA TYR A 410 28.51 24.74 8.51
C TYR A 410 29.01 24.26 7.14
N ILE A 411 28.13 24.27 6.13
CA ILE A 411 28.44 23.94 4.74
C ILE A 411 28.44 25.22 3.88
N SER A 412 27.38 26.03 3.98
CA SER A 412 27.20 27.26 3.23
C SER A 412 26.27 28.23 3.97
N GLU A 413 26.49 29.53 3.82
CA GLU A 413 25.56 30.57 4.29
C GLU A 413 24.36 30.77 3.33
N GLU A 414 24.44 30.20 2.13
CA GLU A 414 23.38 30.29 1.11
C GLU A 414 22.31 29.22 1.33
N ASN A 415 21.06 29.59 1.10
CA ASN A 415 19.95 28.65 1.06
C ASN A 415 20.04 27.79 -0.20
N VAL A 416 20.02 26.47 -0.02
CA VAL A 416 19.98 25.50 -1.13
C VAL A 416 18.60 24.85 -1.22
N PRO A 417 18.12 24.49 -2.43
CA PRO A 417 16.87 23.75 -2.59
C PRO A 417 16.83 22.45 -1.78
N GLY A 418 15.70 22.19 -1.11
CA GLY A 418 15.36 20.92 -0.48
C GLY A 418 15.00 19.86 -1.51
N ASN A 419 15.90 19.57 -2.46
CA ASN A 419 15.68 18.62 -3.54
C ASN A 419 15.20 17.28 -2.97
N CYS A 420 14.15 16.72 -3.57
CA CYS A 420 13.68 15.37 -3.26
C CYS A 420 13.16 15.19 -1.82
N ALA A 421 12.97 16.30 -1.07
CA ALA A 421 12.48 16.29 0.29
C ALA A 421 11.09 15.66 0.37
N TYR A 422 10.86 14.90 1.43
CA TYR A 422 9.51 14.47 1.79
C TYR A 422 8.89 15.58 2.61
N VAL A 423 7.80 16.15 2.11
CA VAL A 423 7.03 17.20 2.78
C VAL A 423 5.64 16.65 3.05
N GLY A 424 5.15 16.79 4.28
CA GLY A 424 3.86 16.24 4.66
C GLY A 424 3.12 17.05 5.71
N LEU A 425 1.81 16.87 5.75
CA LEU A 425 0.90 17.40 6.76
C LEU A 425 0.42 16.24 7.63
N ALA A 426 0.43 16.45 8.94
CA ALA A 426 -0.15 15.53 9.92
C ALA A 426 -0.66 16.35 11.11
N LEU A 427 -1.32 15.69 12.07
CA LEU A 427 -1.78 16.37 13.28
C LEU A 427 -0.63 17.14 13.97
N PRO A 428 -0.94 18.30 14.57
CA PRO A 428 0.03 19.07 15.32
C PRO A 428 0.76 18.25 16.38
N GLY A 429 2.08 18.42 16.45
CA GLY A 429 2.94 17.66 17.33
C GLY A 429 4.40 18.08 17.18
N ASN A 430 5.24 17.56 18.06
CA ASN A 430 6.66 17.89 18.13
C ASN A 430 7.42 17.51 16.84
N VAL A 431 8.57 18.15 16.60
CA VAL A 431 9.55 17.74 15.58
C VAL A 431 9.76 16.20 15.60
N GLY A 432 9.64 15.58 14.41
CA GLY A 432 9.76 14.14 14.23
C GLY A 432 8.52 13.31 14.61
N SER A 433 7.41 13.92 15.04
CA SER A 433 6.16 13.20 15.37
C SER A 433 5.48 12.58 14.15
N TRP A 434 5.66 13.13 12.95
CA TRP A 434 4.99 12.66 11.73
C TRP A 434 5.14 11.15 11.49
N GLN A 435 6.32 10.60 11.77
CA GLN A 435 6.62 9.17 11.59
C GLN A 435 5.91 8.26 12.60
N ARG A 436 5.36 8.83 13.67
CA ARG A 436 4.64 8.15 14.74
C ARG A 436 3.14 8.51 14.76
N GLU A 437 2.69 9.34 13.83
CA GLU A 437 1.30 9.78 13.83
C GLU A 437 0.37 8.69 13.31
N CYS A 438 -0.71 8.42 14.05
CA CYS A 438 -1.61 7.29 13.79
C CYS A 438 -3.11 7.57 14.04
N LYS A 439 -3.48 8.65 14.73
CA LYS A 439 -4.88 8.98 15.06
C LYS A 439 -5.56 9.84 13.99
N GLY A 440 -4.85 10.81 13.44
CA GLY A 440 -5.36 11.75 12.45
C GLY A 440 -5.16 11.31 11.02
N TYR A 441 -5.36 12.24 10.10
CA TYR A 441 -5.05 12.09 8.68
C TYR A 441 -3.64 12.62 8.39
N GLN A 442 -3.01 12.09 7.34
CA GLN A 442 -1.71 12.58 6.89
C GLN A 442 -1.62 12.63 5.38
N PHE A 443 -0.92 13.63 4.87
CA PHE A 443 -0.78 13.89 3.43
C PHE A 443 0.68 14.17 3.14
N TRP A 444 1.19 13.75 1.99
CA TRP A 444 2.58 14.03 1.65
C TRP A 444 2.84 14.06 0.16
N THR A 445 3.96 14.68 -0.18
CA THR A 445 4.50 14.76 -1.52
C THR A 445 6.03 14.76 -1.46
N ARG A 446 6.67 14.69 -2.63
CA ARG A 446 8.10 14.94 -2.77
C ARG A 446 8.29 16.31 -3.40
N ALA A 447 9.18 17.10 -2.82
CA ALA A 447 9.63 18.35 -3.43
C ALA A 447 10.41 18.06 -4.71
N ASP A 448 10.30 18.97 -5.69
CA ASP A 448 11.08 18.91 -6.93
C ASP A 448 12.55 19.29 -6.73
N GLU A 449 13.31 19.38 -7.81
CA GLU A 449 14.74 19.70 -7.79
C GLU A 449 15.04 21.10 -7.22
N ASP A 450 14.08 22.02 -7.34
CA ASP A 450 14.15 23.41 -6.86
C ASP A 450 13.51 23.58 -5.45
N GLY A 451 13.05 22.48 -4.84
CA GLY A 451 12.48 22.44 -3.50
C GLY A 451 11.00 22.79 -3.44
N TYR A 452 10.34 23.02 -4.57
CA TYR A 452 8.91 23.33 -4.59
C TYR A 452 8.09 22.07 -4.31
N PHE A 453 7.00 22.24 -3.55
CA PHE A 453 6.07 21.17 -3.23
C PHE A 453 4.62 21.64 -3.35
N SER A 454 3.72 20.69 -3.62
CA SER A 454 2.27 20.88 -3.60
C SER A 454 1.61 19.64 -3.03
N ILE A 455 0.77 19.83 -2.02
CA ILE A 455 -0.06 18.80 -1.40
C ILE A 455 -1.51 19.23 -1.64
N ASN A 456 -2.25 18.42 -2.39
CA ASN A 456 -3.62 18.72 -2.79
C ASN A 456 -4.61 17.79 -2.07
N ASN A 457 -5.90 18.12 -2.12
CA ASN A 457 -6.99 17.30 -1.61
C ASN A 457 -6.87 16.99 -0.10
N ILE A 458 -6.37 17.96 0.66
CA ILE A 458 -6.18 17.87 2.10
C ILE A 458 -7.53 18.03 2.78
N ARG A 459 -7.86 17.10 3.68
CA ARG A 459 -9.08 17.16 4.49
C ARG A 459 -9.06 18.42 5.37
N THR A 460 -10.22 19.02 5.64
CA THR A 460 -10.29 20.15 6.57
C THR A 460 -9.80 19.76 7.96
N GLY A 461 -9.08 20.65 8.61
CA GLY A 461 -8.54 20.43 9.95
C GLY A 461 -7.29 21.26 10.21
N ASP A 462 -6.75 21.11 11.41
CA ASP A 462 -5.49 21.76 11.81
C ASP A 462 -4.33 20.78 11.64
N TYR A 463 -3.26 21.26 11.00
CA TYR A 463 -2.08 20.46 10.67
C TYR A 463 -0.79 21.21 10.99
N ASN A 464 0.29 20.48 11.29
CA ASN A 464 1.64 21.01 11.12
C ASN A 464 2.24 20.47 9.81
N LEU A 465 3.06 21.32 9.18
CA LEU A 465 3.89 20.91 8.05
C LEU A 465 5.20 20.34 8.54
N TYR A 466 5.50 19.11 8.14
CA TYR A 466 6.71 18.37 8.47
C TYR A 466 7.52 18.16 7.20
N ALA A 467 8.84 18.08 7.35
CA ALA A 467 9.68 17.63 6.26
C ALA A 467 10.93 16.90 6.73
N TRP A 468 11.56 16.19 5.81
CA TRP A 468 12.93 15.71 5.94
C TRP A 468 13.52 15.58 4.53
N VAL A 469 14.84 15.75 4.43
CA VAL A 469 15.51 15.73 3.13
C VAL A 469 16.53 14.60 3.13
N PRO A 470 16.49 13.66 2.17
CA PRO A 470 17.52 12.65 2.03
C PRO A 470 18.92 13.28 2.00
N GLY A 471 19.83 12.83 2.86
CA GLY A 471 21.18 13.39 2.97
C GLY A 471 21.30 14.61 3.89
N VAL A 472 20.21 15.02 4.54
CA VAL A 472 20.20 16.07 5.57
C VAL A 472 19.76 15.50 6.90
N ILE A 473 20.57 15.68 7.94
CA ILE A 473 20.26 15.22 9.29
C ILE A 473 19.04 15.93 9.85
N GLY A 474 18.24 15.21 10.64
CA GLY A 474 17.15 15.73 11.46
C GLY A 474 15.78 15.74 10.80
N ASP A 475 14.80 16.26 11.54
CA ASP A 475 13.42 16.42 11.11
C ASP A 475 13.05 17.91 11.14
N TYR A 476 12.32 18.35 10.12
CA TYR A 476 11.75 19.69 10.04
C TYR A 476 10.28 19.69 10.50
N GLN A 477 9.89 20.73 11.21
CA GLN A 477 8.51 21.08 11.52
C GLN A 477 8.36 22.59 11.33
N TYR A 478 7.33 23.00 10.60
CA TYR A 478 6.94 24.39 10.50
C TYR A 478 6.30 24.86 11.82
N ASP A 479 6.69 26.05 12.29
CA ASP A 479 6.27 26.57 13.59
C ASP A 479 4.77 26.86 13.67
N ALA A 480 4.18 27.34 12.57
CA ALA A 480 2.76 27.67 12.53
C ALA A 480 1.90 26.44 12.22
N VAL A 481 0.78 26.34 12.91
CA VAL A 481 -0.31 25.44 12.55
C VAL A 481 -0.99 25.98 11.30
N ILE A 482 -1.22 25.10 10.33
CA ILE A 482 -1.93 25.36 9.09
C ILE A 482 -3.36 24.85 9.25
N THR A 483 -4.32 25.77 9.28
CA THR A 483 -5.75 25.43 9.28
C THR A 483 -6.23 25.31 7.84
N ILE A 484 -6.75 24.13 7.49
CA ILE A 484 -7.29 23.82 6.18
C ILE A 484 -8.80 23.99 6.23
N ASP A 485 -9.29 24.98 5.49
CA ASP A 485 -10.71 25.23 5.26
C ASP A 485 -11.16 24.65 3.91
N SER A 486 -12.48 24.47 3.76
CA SER A 486 -13.08 23.96 2.54
C SER A 486 -12.69 24.82 1.32
N GLY A 487 -12.09 24.18 0.30
CA GLY A 487 -11.67 24.83 -0.94
C GLY A 487 -10.51 25.83 -0.79
N CYS A 488 -9.80 25.85 0.34
CA CYS A 488 -8.70 26.79 0.53
C CYS A 488 -7.47 26.40 -0.30
N GLU A 489 -6.75 27.42 -0.78
CA GLU A 489 -5.42 27.25 -1.35
C GLU A 489 -4.44 28.08 -0.52
N ILE A 490 -3.47 27.42 0.11
CA ILE A 490 -2.51 28.06 1.02
C ILE A 490 -1.12 27.96 0.41
N ASP A 491 -0.47 29.10 0.20
CA ASP A 491 0.95 29.19 -0.13
C ASP A 491 1.73 29.58 1.13
N VAL A 492 2.55 28.66 1.65
CA VAL A 492 3.41 28.94 2.82
C VAL A 492 4.70 29.70 2.44
N GLY A 493 4.91 29.95 1.15
CA GLY A 493 6.10 30.60 0.61
C GLY A 493 7.36 29.77 0.79
N ASP A 494 8.48 30.46 0.95
CA ASP A 494 9.76 29.84 1.27
C ASP A 494 9.81 29.46 2.75
N VAL A 495 10.00 28.18 3.02
CA VAL A 495 10.25 27.64 4.35
C VAL A 495 11.68 27.14 4.43
N VAL A 496 12.41 27.55 5.48
CA VAL A 496 13.84 27.26 5.63
C VAL A 496 14.03 26.21 6.73
N TYR A 497 14.64 25.09 6.35
CA TYR A 497 15.07 24.06 7.26
C TYR A 497 16.53 24.28 7.65
N GLU A 498 16.77 24.56 8.94
CA GLU A 498 18.09 24.57 9.54
C GLU A 498 18.40 23.20 10.19
N PRO A 499 19.30 22.38 9.62
CA PRO A 499 19.63 21.09 10.20
C PRO A 499 20.22 21.25 11.61
N PRO A 500 19.87 20.38 12.58
CA PRO A 500 20.27 20.52 13.97
C PRO A 500 21.75 20.19 14.19
N ARG A 501 22.64 21.10 13.78
CA ARG A 501 24.09 20.98 13.92
C ARG A 501 24.64 21.97 14.96
N ASP A 502 25.56 21.45 15.79
CA ASP A 502 26.37 22.24 16.72
C ASP A 502 27.76 22.61 16.16
N GLY A 503 28.16 22.02 15.04
CA GLY A 503 29.49 22.18 14.44
C GLY A 503 29.61 21.55 13.05
N PRO A 504 30.75 21.77 12.36
CA PRO A 504 31.04 21.11 11.09
C PRO A 504 31.20 19.60 11.29
N THR A 505 30.76 18.81 10.31
CA THR A 505 30.94 17.35 10.31
C THR A 505 32.42 16.99 10.32
N LEU A 506 32.87 16.22 11.33
CA LEU A 506 34.22 15.66 11.38
C LEU A 506 34.33 14.35 10.60
N TRP A 507 33.30 13.51 10.71
CA TRP A 507 33.14 12.25 10.00
C TRP A 507 31.66 11.85 9.99
N GLU A 508 31.28 11.01 9.03
CA GLU A 508 29.93 10.48 8.83
C GLU A 508 30.04 9.01 8.39
N ILE A 509 29.09 8.19 8.81
CA ILE A 509 28.97 6.77 8.44
C ILE A 509 27.56 6.58 7.90
N GLY A 510 27.44 6.28 6.60
CA GLY A 510 26.16 6.18 5.91
C GLY A 510 25.62 7.52 5.45
N ILE A 511 24.33 7.53 5.09
CA ILE A 511 23.60 8.68 4.55
C ILE A 511 22.36 8.89 5.43
N PRO A 512 22.07 10.12 5.91
CA PRO A 512 20.84 10.38 6.66
C PRO A 512 19.63 10.45 5.71
N ASP A 513 19.23 9.31 5.16
CA ASP A 513 18.08 9.15 4.26
C ASP A 513 17.01 8.20 4.82
N ARG A 514 17.19 7.77 6.07
CA ARG A 514 16.34 6.80 6.80
C ARG A 514 16.38 5.39 6.21
N SER A 515 17.40 5.07 5.42
CA SER A 515 17.67 3.75 4.91
C SER A 515 18.91 3.13 5.57
N ALA A 516 19.08 1.83 5.37
CA ALA A 516 20.31 1.10 5.66
C ALA A 516 20.90 0.47 4.40
N ALA A 517 20.40 0.85 3.21
CA ALA A 517 20.68 0.22 1.94
C ALA A 517 22.15 0.37 1.49
N GLU A 518 22.83 1.39 1.99
CA GLU A 518 24.23 1.69 1.69
C GLU A 518 25.23 0.89 2.54
N PHE A 519 24.77 0.21 3.59
CA PHE A 519 25.60 -0.57 4.49
C PHE A 519 25.85 -2.00 4.00
N TYR A 520 26.79 -2.69 4.63
CA TYR A 520 27.13 -4.07 4.28
C TYR A 520 26.07 -5.05 4.73
N VAL A 521 25.34 -5.61 3.77
CA VAL A 521 24.43 -6.76 3.95
C VAL A 521 25.17 -8.03 3.56
N PRO A 522 25.38 -9.00 4.48
CA PRO A 522 26.12 -10.22 4.20
C PRO A 522 25.33 -11.17 3.30
N ASP A 523 26.00 -12.19 2.75
CA ASP A 523 25.30 -13.28 2.06
C ASP A 523 24.51 -14.13 3.06
N PRO A 524 23.31 -14.62 2.69
CA PRO A 524 22.49 -15.46 3.56
C PRO A 524 23.18 -16.79 3.85
N ASP A 525 22.78 -17.47 4.93
CA ASP A 525 23.10 -18.90 5.06
C ASP A 525 22.40 -19.66 3.93
N PRO A 526 23.11 -20.49 3.13
CA PRO A 526 22.50 -21.27 2.05
C PRO A 526 21.34 -22.16 2.49
N LYS A 527 21.23 -22.49 3.79
CA LYS A 527 20.11 -23.24 4.38
C LYS A 527 18.82 -22.44 4.50
N PHE A 528 18.89 -21.11 4.52
CA PHE A 528 17.76 -20.21 4.82
C PHE A 528 17.48 -19.23 3.70
N ILE A 529 17.79 -19.61 2.45
CA ILE A 529 17.69 -18.72 1.30
C ILE A 529 16.23 -18.44 0.97
N ASN A 530 15.93 -17.24 0.49
CA ASN A 530 14.71 -16.99 -0.28
C ASN A 530 15.15 -16.56 -1.68
N LYS A 531 14.82 -17.35 -2.70
CA LYS A 531 15.35 -17.16 -4.06
C LYS A 531 14.92 -15.84 -4.68
N LEU A 532 13.81 -15.25 -4.22
CA LEU A 532 13.36 -13.91 -4.64
C LEU A 532 14.40 -12.83 -4.37
N TYR A 533 15.17 -12.98 -3.28
CA TYR A 533 16.07 -11.95 -2.78
C TYR A 533 17.55 -12.21 -3.09
N VAL A 534 17.84 -13.21 -3.92
CA VAL A 534 19.19 -13.49 -4.41
C VAL A 534 19.55 -12.46 -5.48
N ASN A 535 20.70 -11.78 -5.32
CA ASN A 535 21.13 -10.69 -6.20
C ASN A 535 20.10 -9.55 -6.34
N HIS A 536 19.28 -9.34 -5.31
CA HIS A 536 18.21 -8.35 -5.29
C HIS A 536 18.59 -7.13 -4.44
N PRO A 537 18.15 -5.89 -4.77
CA PRO A 537 18.39 -4.71 -3.92
C PRO A 537 17.86 -4.88 -2.49
N ASP A 538 16.71 -5.55 -2.34
CA ASP A 538 16.12 -5.87 -1.03
C ASP A 538 16.71 -7.14 -0.38
N ARG A 539 17.96 -7.51 -0.67
CA ARG A 539 18.62 -8.68 -0.08
C ARG A 539 18.58 -8.71 1.45
N PHE A 540 18.46 -7.54 2.11
CA PHE A 540 18.33 -7.40 3.56
C PHE A 540 17.08 -8.07 4.14
N ARG A 541 16.10 -8.44 3.30
CA ARG A 541 14.89 -9.16 3.71
C ARG A 541 15.10 -10.65 3.94
N GLN A 542 16.27 -11.22 3.61
CA GLN A 542 16.51 -12.64 3.83
C GLN A 542 16.54 -13.01 5.32
N TYR A 543 15.92 -14.13 5.64
CA TYR A 543 15.88 -14.65 7.01
C TYR A 543 17.28 -14.99 7.51
N GLY A 544 17.55 -14.74 8.79
CA GLY A 544 18.77 -15.16 9.47
C GLY A 544 20.00 -14.29 9.18
N LEU A 545 19.87 -13.19 8.42
CA LEU A 545 21.01 -12.31 8.14
C LEU A 545 21.65 -11.73 9.41
N TRP A 546 20.88 -11.51 10.47
CA TRP A 546 21.41 -11.06 11.76
C TRP A 546 22.39 -12.07 12.39
N GLU A 547 22.18 -13.38 12.18
CA GLU A 547 23.05 -14.42 12.73
C GLU A 547 24.42 -14.46 12.04
N ARG A 548 24.52 -13.92 10.81
CA ARG A 548 25.78 -13.81 10.08
C ARG A 548 26.79 -12.93 10.80
N TYR A 549 26.35 -12.02 11.68
CA TYR A 549 27.23 -11.15 12.45
C TYR A 549 28.24 -11.95 13.28
N SER A 550 27.78 -12.88 14.14
CA SER A 550 28.67 -13.71 14.97
C SER A 550 29.60 -14.61 14.15
N GLN A 551 29.23 -14.94 12.92
CA GLN A 551 30.04 -15.78 12.03
C GLN A 551 31.16 -14.98 11.35
N LEU A 552 30.87 -13.73 10.99
CA LEU A 552 31.84 -12.80 10.41
C LEU A 552 32.78 -12.20 11.46
N TYR A 553 32.29 -12.06 12.69
CA TYR A 553 33.00 -11.44 13.81
C TYR A 553 33.07 -12.41 15.01
N PRO A 554 33.78 -13.55 14.90
CA PRO A 554 33.75 -14.61 15.92
C PRO A 554 34.50 -14.22 17.21
N ASP A 555 35.64 -13.54 17.08
CA ASP A 555 36.58 -13.30 18.17
C ASP A 555 36.42 -11.94 18.86
N GLY A 556 35.61 -11.04 18.29
CA GLY A 556 35.35 -9.70 18.81
C GLY A 556 34.39 -8.95 17.91
N ASP A 557 33.82 -7.85 18.42
CA ASP A 557 32.85 -7.05 17.66
C ASP A 557 33.53 -6.21 16.57
N LEU A 558 32.72 -5.72 15.62
CA LEU A 558 33.16 -4.90 14.48
C LEU A 558 33.91 -3.64 14.95
N VAL A 559 35.13 -3.45 14.45
CA VAL A 559 35.93 -2.22 14.66
C VAL A 559 35.99 -1.43 13.35
N TYR A 560 35.36 -0.27 13.32
CA TYR A 560 35.37 0.63 12.16
C TYR A 560 36.39 1.76 12.36
N THR A 561 37.33 1.91 11.42
CA THR A 561 38.37 2.95 11.47
C THR A 561 38.07 4.06 10.48
N ILE A 562 37.80 5.27 10.99
CA ILE A 562 37.53 6.46 10.16
C ILE A 562 38.71 6.73 9.21
N GLY A 563 38.41 7.02 7.95
CA GLY A 563 39.40 7.29 6.91
C GLY A 563 40.05 6.06 6.28
N THR A 564 39.78 4.85 6.81
CA THR A 564 40.31 3.59 6.29
C THR A 564 39.19 2.63 5.88
N CYS A 565 38.18 2.44 6.73
CA CYS A 565 37.06 1.55 6.47
C CYS A 565 36.03 2.22 5.54
N HIS A 566 35.27 1.39 4.82
CA HIS A 566 34.21 1.81 3.91
C HIS A 566 32.86 1.26 4.41
N TYR A 567 31.90 2.14 4.74
CA TYR A 567 30.64 1.72 5.37
C TYR A 567 29.85 0.69 4.54
N GLY A 568 29.87 0.77 3.21
CA GLY A 568 29.22 -0.23 2.35
C GLY A 568 29.89 -1.61 2.28
N LYS A 569 30.99 -1.82 2.99
CA LYS A 569 31.73 -3.10 3.04
C LYS A 569 32.03 -3.54 4.47
N ASP A 570 32.36 -2.57 5.31
CA ASP A 570 32.93 -2.80 6.64
C ASP A 570 31.97 -2.40 7.76
N TRP A 571 30.81 -1.81 7.45
CA TRP A 571 29.77 -1.49 8.44
C TRP A 571 28.56 -2.40 8.24
N PHE A 572 28.37 -3.33 9.17
CA PHE A 572 27.25 -4.27 9.10
C PHE A 572 25.91 -3.52 9.21
N PHE A 573 24.96 -3.88 8.33
CA PHE A 573 23.70 -3.14 8.17
C PHE A 573 22.79 -3.05 9.41
N ALA A 574 23.00 -3.93 10.41
CA ALA A 574 22.20 -3.98 11.64
C ALA A 574 23.10 -4.05 12.89
N GLN A 575 22.72 -3.35 13.96
CA GLN A 575 23.45 -3.44 15.24
C GLN A 575 22.85 -4.57 16.08
N VAL A 576 23.55 -5.71 16.12
CA VAL A 576 23.07 -6.95 16.75
C VAL A 576 24.07 -7.46 17.78
N THR A 577 23.60 -8.20 18.78
CA THR A 577 24.47 -8.81 19.80
C THR A 577 25.20 -10.02 19.23
N ARG A 578 26.50 -10.15 19.53
CA ARG A 578 27.24 -11.38 19.26
C ARG A 578 26.76 -12.50 20.19
N LEU A 579 26.08 -13.50 19.63
CA LEU A 579 25.70 -14.72 20.35
C LEU A 579 26.93 -15.64 20.48
N PRO A 580 27.42 -15.94 21.71
CA PRO A 580 28.49 -16.92 21.88
C PRO A 580 27.97 -18.33 21.59
N PHE A 581 28.82 -19.17 20.99
CA PHE A 581 28.56 -20.54 20.51
C PHE A 581 27.89 -21.54 21.48
N PHE A 582 27.59 -21.14 22.73
CA PHE A 582 26.97 -21.97 23.77
C PHE A 582 25.48 -21.71 24.04
N PHE A 583 24.82 -20.80 23.31
CA PHE A 583 23.38 -20.57 23.49
C PHE A 583 22.54 -21.41 22.53
N TYR A 584 21.82 -22.38 23.08
CA TYR A 584 20.77 -23.14 22.39
C TYR A 584 19.61 -22.22 21.94
N PRO A 585 18.92 -22.53 20.83
CA PRO A 585 18.11 -21.58 20.04
C PRO A 585 16.74 -21.17 20.65
N ASN A 586 16.46 -21.49 21.91
CA ASN A 586 15.10 -21.33 22.46
C ASN A 586 14.88 -20.09 23.34
N ILE A 587 15.86 -19.20 23.48
CA ILE A 587 15.69 -17.98 24.27
C ILE A 587 16.39 -16.80 23.58
N MET A 588 15.64 -16.04 22.78
CA MET A 588 15.99 -14.65 22.50
C MET A 588 15.66 -13.84 23.77
N ARG A 589 16.67 -13.40 24.51
CA ARG A 589 16.49 -12.29 25.47
C ARG A 589 16.80 -11.01 24.71
N LEU A 590 15.76 -10.23 24.43
CA LEU A 590 15.89 -8.80 24.19
C LEU A 590 16.57 -8.20 25.43
N ILE A 591 17.71 -7.54 25.24
CA ILE A 591 18.31 -6.67 26.26
C ILE A 591 17.60 -5.32 26.17
#